data_AF-A0A9X3BZU9-F1
#
_entry.id   AF-A0A9X3BZU9-F1
#
_cell.length_a   1.000
_cell.length_b   1.000
_cell.length_c   1.000
_cell.angle_alpha   90.00
_cell.angle_beta   90.00
_cell.angle_gamma   90.00
#
_symmetry.space_group_name_H-M   'P 1'
#
loop_
_entity.id
_entity.type
_entity.pdbx_description
1 polymer ?
#
loop_
_entity_poly.entity_id
_entity_poly.type
_entity_poly.pdbx_seq_one_letter_code
_entity_poly.pdbx_strand_id
1 'polypeptide(L)'
;MSTPPTRRRTASHEVSAALLRAAETVLDRDGSDGVTVRAVAEAAEVSPTSVYNRFRSKDGLTVALAVRTLARLGEIVDVPAGPEPRERLRQSCRNYRDFALRHPARYALIFGTGSPLEDQSSEAAESGRAVFTVLKGLIGDVAPELDDGELPEAAQTVWAALHGSVTIEQAGIGQTPDADATFEHMLDCLIQGVTAS
;
A
#
# COMPACT_ATOMS: atom_id res chain seq x y z
N MET A 1 -13.96 -32.77 35.23
CA MET A 1 -12.96 -31.68 35.22
C MET A 1 -13.14 -30.91 33.93
N SER A 2 -13.73 -29.72 33.99
CA SER A 2 -14.04 -28.90 32.81
C SER A 2 -12.83 -28.07 32.40
N THR A 3 -12.43 -28.16 31.13
CA THR A 3 -11.37 -27.35 30.51
C THR A 3 -11.89 -25.91 30.27
N PRO A 4 -11.16 -24.84 30.63
CA PRO A 4 -11.61 -23.48 30.39
C PRO A 4 -11.35 -23.05 28.94
N PRO A 5 -12.18 -22.15 28.35
CA PRO A 5 -12.10 -21.80 26.94
C PRO A 5 -11.02 -20.74 26.65
N THR A 6 -10.43 -20.87 25.46
CA THR A 6 -9.33 -20.10 24.87
C THR A 6 -9.72 -18.66 24.50
N ARG A 7 -9.98 -17.78 25.48
CA ARG A 7 -10.54 -16.42 25.25
C ARG A 7 -9.51 -15.31 24.96
N ARG A 8 -8.20 -15.58 24.92
CA ARG A 8 -7.15 -14.53 25.00
C ARG A 8 -6.52 -14.08 23.67
N ARG A 9 -6.50 -14.91 22.62
CA ARG A 9 -5.87 -14.56 21.33
C ARG A 9 -6.78 -13.73 20.43
N THR A 10 -8.05 -14.10 20.31
CA THR A 10 -9.03 -13.43 19.43
C THR A 10 -9.29 -11.98 19.85
N ALA A 11 -9.49 -11.74 21.15
CA ALA A 11 -9.74 -10.40 21.69
C ALA A 11 -8.55 -9.43 21.46
N SER A 12 -7.31 -9.91 21.50
CA SER A 12 -6.12 -9.07 21.26
C SER A 12 -6.03 -8.62 19.80
N HIS A 13 -6.29 -9.51 18.83
CA HIS A 13 -6.30 -9.17 17.42
C HIS A 13 -7.46 -8.24 17.04
N GLU A 14 -8.65 -8.46 17.60
CA GLU A 14 -9.81 -7.59 17.37
C GLU A 14 -9.59 -6.17 17.91
N VAL A 15 -9.01 -6.04 19.10
CA VAL A 15 -8.62 -4.74 19.68
C VAL A 15 -7.57 -4.05 18.81
N SER A 16 -6.58 -4.80 18.32
CA SER A 16 -5.58 -4.27 17.37
C SER A 16 -6.23 -3.68 16.13
N ALA A 17 -7.16 -4.43 15.54
CA ALA A 17 -7.85 -4.04 14.33
C ALA A 17 -8.76 -2.83 14.57
N ALA A 18 -9.41 -2.74 15.74
CA ALA A 18 -10.22 -1.58 16.11
C ALA A 18 -9.36 -0.31 16.26
N LEU A 19 -8.22 -0.40 16.95
CA LEU A 19 -7.29 0.72 17.10
C LEU A 19 -6.72 1.16 15.75
N LEU A 20 -6.37 0.22 14.86
CA LEU A 20 -5.90 0.56 13.53
C LEU A 20 -7.00 1.20 12.66
N ARG A 21 -8.26 0.77 12.75
CA ARG A 21 -9.39 1.44 12.07
C ARG A 21 -9.60 2.87 12.57
N ALA A 22 -9.47 3.09 13.88
CA ALA A 22 -9.51 4.44 14.44
C ALA A 22 -8.34 5.29 13.94
N ALA A 23 -7.13 4.71 13.88
CA ALA A 23 -5.96 5.39 13.32
C ALA A 23 -6.11 5.71 11.83
N GLU A 24 -6.68 4.81 11.03
CA GLU A 24 -7.07 5.07 9.63
C GLU A 24 -8.03 6.24 9.52
N THR A 25 -9.03 6.31 10.40
CA THR A 25 -10.01 7.41 10.43
C THR A 25 -9.35 8.74 10.76
N VAL A 26 -8.45 8.77 11.74
CA VAL A 26 -7.67 9.97 12.10
C VAL A 26 -6.75 10.36 10.95
N LEU A 27 -6.06 9.41 10.33
CA LEU A 27 -5.17 9.65 9.19
C LEU A 27 -5.92 10.25 8.01
N ASP A 28 -7.06 9.69 7.63
CA ASP A 28 -7.86 10.17 6.50
C ASP A 28 -8.42 11.59 6.76
N ARG A 29 -8.67 11.94 8.02
CA ARG A 29 -9.22 13.26 8.42
C ARG A 29 -8.13 14.33 8.60
N ASP A 30 -7.05 13.99 9.29
CA ASP A 30 -6.08 14.95 9.84
C ASP A 30 -4.67 14.78 9.24
N GLY A 31 -4.46 13.80 8.37
CA GLY A 31 -3.15 13.46 7.81
C GLY A 31 -2.20 12.83 8.83
N SER A 32 -0.97 12.53 8.39
CA SER A 32 0.04 11.81 9.18
C SER A 32 0.39 12.50 10.50
N ASP A 33 0.43 13.84 10.52
CA ASP A 33 0.73 14.61 11.72
C ASP A 33 -0.38 14.51 12.78
N GLY A 34 -1.63 14.34 12.34
CA GLY A 34 -2.78 14.13 13.22
C GLY A 34 -2.82 12.76 13.90
N VAL A 35 -2.11 11.77 13.36
CA VAL A 35 -2.03 10.42 13.95
C VAL A 35 -1.19 10.45 15.22
N THR A 36 -1.86 10.75 16.34
CA THR A 36 -1.27 10.76 17.68
C THR A 36 -1.92 9.68 18.55
N VAL A 37 -1.20 9.20 19.56
CA VAL A 37 -1.74 8.22 20.52
C VAL A 37 -3.04 8.71 21.17
N ARG A 38 -3.14 10.02 21.47
CA ARG A 38 -4.35 10.61 22.06
C ARG A 38 -5.50 10.64 21.07
N ALA A 39 -5.28 11.15 19.86
CA ALA A 39 -6.32 11.22 18.83
C ALA A 39 -6.87 9.82 18.47
N VAL A 40 -5.99 8.81 18.39
CA VAL A 40 -6.41 7.42 18.13
C VAL A 40 -7.15 6.81 19.31
N ALA A 41 -6.72 7.09 20.54
CA ALA A 41 -7.44 6.62 21.74
C ALA A 41 -8.84 7.22 21.84
N GLU A 42 -8.97 8.53 21.56
CA GLU A 42 -10.26 9.23 21.51
C GLU A 42 -11.15 8.67 20.41
N ALA A 43 -10.64 8.51 19.18
CA ALA A 43 -11.40 7.96 18.06
C ALA A 43 -11.81 6.49 18.27
N ALA A 44 -11.06 5.73 19.07
CA ALA A 44 -11.38 4.35 19.44
C ALA A 44 -12.19 4.22 20.74
N GLU A 45 -12.51 5.34 21.40
CA GLU A 45 -13.20 5.38 22.70
C GLU A 45 -12.50 4.54 23.80
N VAL A 46 -11.16 4.59 23.84
CA VAL A 46 -10.33 3.90 24.84
C VAL A 46 -9.34 4.84 25.53
N SER A 47 -8.66 4.35 26.56
CA SER A 47 -7.57 5.10 27.19
C SER A 47 -6.31 5.12 26.29
N PRO A 48 -5.49 6.19 26.34
CA PRO A 48 -4.17 6.22 25.70
C PRO A 48 -3.26 5.06 26.11
N THR A 49 -3.39 4.58 27.36
CA THR A 49 -2.66 3.40 27.85
C THR A 49 -2.96 2.15 27.03
N SER A 50 -4.19 1.96 26.55
CA SER A 50 -4.54 0.83 25.67
C SER A 50 -3.78 0.85 24.35
N VAL A 51 -3.57 2.05 23.78
CA VAL A 51 -2.78 2.23 22.55
C VAL A 51 -1.31 1.93 22.80
N TYR A 52 -0.72 2.47 23.87
CA TYR A 52 0.67 2.17 24.25
C TYR A 52 0.89 0.69 24.56
N ASN A 53 -0.06 0.05 25.24
CA ASN A 53 0.00 -1.38 25.50
C ASN A 53 0.05 -2.21 24.22
N ARG A 54 -0.51 -1.69 23.12
CA ARG A 54 -0.54 -2.40 21.84
C ARG A 54 0.66 -2.11 20.95
N PHE A 55 1.01 -0.83 20.79
CA PHE A 55 1.97 -0.37 19.80
C PHE A 55 3.29 0.14 20.39
N ARG A 56 3.40 0.21 21.72
CA ARG A 56 4.56 0.66 22.51
C ARG A 56 4.92 2.14 22.36
N SER A 57 4.77 2.73 21.17
CA SER A 57 5.09 4.14 20.87
C SER A 57 4.19 4.70 19.77
N LYS A 58 4.31 6.01 19.49
CA LYS A 58 3.73 6.63 18.29
C LYS A 58 4.30 5.98 17.03
N ASP A 59 5.61 5.80 16.98
CA ASP A 59 6.27 5.20 15.81
C ASP A 59 5.80 3.77 15.55
N GLY A 60 5.67 2.96 16.61
CA GLY A 60 5.12 1.60 16.49
C GLY A 60 3.67 1.57 15.98
N LEU A 61 2.87 2.59 16.30
CA LEU A 61 1.52 2.76 15.73
C LEU A 61 1.60 3.13 14.25
N THR A 62 2.50 4.05 13.88
CA THR A 62 2.72 4.46 12.48
C THR A 62 3.21 3.30 11.61
N VAL A 63 4.19 2.51 12.09
CA VAL A 63 4.65 1.30 11.40
C VAL A 63 3.50 0.32 11.21
N ALA A 64 2.72 0.03 12.25
CA ALA A 64 1.59 -0.90 12.15
C ALA A 64 0.51 -0.40 11.18
N LEU A 65 0.28 0.91 11.11
CA LEU A 65 -0.64 1.54 10.16
C LEU A 65 -0.12 1.45 8.72
N ALA A 66 1.18 1.65 8.50
CA ALA A 66 1.82 1.48 7.21
C ALA A 66 1.77 0.01 6.74
N VAL A 67 2.07 -0.96 7.62
CA VAL A 67 1.93 -2.39 7.34
C VAL A 67 0.52 -2.74 6.90
N ARG A 68 -0.49 -2.26 7.63
CA ARG A 68 -1.90 -2.47 7.27
C ARG A 68 -2.27 -1.84 5.94
N THR A 69 -1.74 -0.65 5.66
CA THR A 69 -1.95 0.08 4.40
C THR A 69 -1.35 -0.69 3.22
N LEU A 70 -0.12 -1.19 3.37
CA LEU A 70 0.58 -1.99 2.37
C LEU A 70 -0.07 -3.36 2.16
N ALA A 71 -0.55 -4.01 3.23
CA ALA A 71 -1.31 -5.25 3.11
C ALA A 71 -2.59 -5.03 2.26
N ARG A 72 -3.31 -3.93 2.52
CA ARG A 72 -4.49 -3.58 1.72
C ARG A 72 -4.14 -3.26 0.28
N LEU A 73 -3.05 -2.52 0.05
CA LEU A 73 -2.55 -2.25 -1.30
C LEU A 73 -2.18 -3.54 -2.03
N GLY A 74 -1.48 -4.46 -1.36
CA GLY A 74 -1.12 -5.78 -1.88
C GLY A 74 -2.35 -6.58 -2.32
N GLU A 75 -3.38 -6.66 -1.48
CA GLU A 75 -4.65 -7.34 -1.80
C GLU A 75 -5.33 -6.80 -3.06
N ILE A 76 -5.30 -5.48 -3.28
CA ILE A 76 -6.00 -4.87 -4.42
C ILE A 76 -5.18 -4.93 -5.71
N VAL A 77 -3.85 -4.93 -5.64
CA VAL A 77 -3.00 -5.03 -6.84
C VAL A 77 -2.77 -6.48 -7.26
N ASP A 78 -3.00 -7.45 -6.37
CA ASP A 78 -2.99 -8.88 -6.67
C ASP A 78 -4.27 -9.30 -7.40
N VAL A 79 -4.29 -9.01 -8.70
CA VAL A 79 -5.41 -9.34 -9.58
C VAL A 79 -5.35 -10.84 -9.93
N PRO A 80 -6.43 -11.61 -9.72
CA PRO A 80 -6.46 -13.05 -9.98
C PRO A 80 -6.04 -13.41 -11.41
N ALA A 81 -5.34 -14.54 -11.54
CA ALA A 81 -4.92 -15.06 -12.84
C ALA A 81 -6.11 -15.28 -13.78
N GLY A 82 -5.90 -14.97 -15.06
CA GLY A 82 -6.89 -15.08 -16.13
C GLY A 82 -6.19 -15.25 -17.49
N PRO A 83 -6.95 -15.41 -18.59
CA PRO A 83 -6.39 -15.72 -19.90
C PRO A 83 -5.60 -14.58 -20.55
N GLU A 84 -5.72 -13.35 -20.04
CA GLU A 84 -5.13 -12.15 -20.63
C GLU A 84 -4.12 -11.48 -19.65
N PRO A 85 -2.84 -11.91 -19.63
CA PRO A 85 -1.83 -11.36 -18.72
C PRO A 85 -1.68 -9.83 -18.80
N ARG A 86 -1.76 -9.28 -20.02
CA ARG A 86 -1.64 -7.83 -20.26
C ARG A 86 -2.77 -7.05 -19.59
N GLU A 87 -4.00 -7.52 -19.70
CA GLU A 87 -5.14 -6.85 -19.05
C GLU A 87 -5.08 -6.99 -17.53
N ARG A 88 -4.58 -8.12 -17.03
CA ARG A 88 -4.35 -8.30 -15.59
C ARG A 88 -3.34 -7.29 -15.03
N LEU A 89 -2.23 -7.08 -15.72
CA LEU A 89 -1.26 -6.03 -15.36
C LEU A 89 -1.92 -4.63 -15.42
N ARG A 90 -2.69 -4.33 -16.46
CA ARG A 90 -3.45 -3.05 -16.55
C ARG A 90 -4.37 -2.85 -15.36
N GLN A 91 -5.16 -3.86 -15.02
CA GLN A 91 -6.10 -3.77 -13.90
C GLN A 91 -5.36 -3.56 -12.57
N SER A 92 -4.22 -4.23 -12.37
CA SER A 92 -3.37 -4.02 -11.20
C SER A 92 -2.87 -2.57 -11.12
N CYS A 93 -2.35 -2.02 -12.23
CA CYS A 93 -1.92 -0.63 -12.33
C CYS A 93 -3.06 0.37 -12.04
N ARG A 94 -4.26 0.12 -12.58
CA ARG A 94 -5.46 0.92 -12.30
C ARG A 94 -5.83 0.88 -10.82
N ASN A 95 -5.79 -0.30 -10.19
CA ASN A 95 -6.07 -0.46 -8.76
C ASN A 95 -5.04 0.31 -7.90
N TYR A 96 -3.77 0.31 -8.29
CA TYR A 96 -2.72 1.10 -7.63
C TYR A 96 -3.03 2.61 -7.68
N ARG A 97 -3.32 3.13 -8.88
CA ARG A 97 -3.69 4.55 -9.07
C ARG A 97 -4.93 4.91 -8.28
N ASP A 98 -5.97 4.11 -8.42
CA ASP A 98 -7.26 4.32 -7.78
C ASP A 98 -7.16 4.34 -6.25
N PHE A 99 -6.35 3.45 -5.66
CA PHE A 99 -6.05 3.49 -4.23
C PHE A 99 -5.41 4.80 -3.80
N ALA A 100 -4.40 5.25 -4.55
CA ALA A 100 -3.70 6.49 -4.22
C ALA A 100 -4.64 7.70 -4.29
N LEU A 101 -5.51 7.77 -5.31
CA LEU A 101 -6.45 8.87 -5.47
C LEU A 101 -7.57 8.86 -4.42
N ARG A 102 -8.07 7.67 -4.04
CA ARG A 102 -9.11 7.54 -3.00
C ARG A 102 -8.59 7.72 -1.58
N HIS A 103 -7.31 7.41 -1.35
CA HIS A 103 -6.69 7.43 -0.02
C HIS A 103 -5.37 8.21 0.01
N PRO A 104 -5.37 9.51 -0.32
CA PRO A 104 -4.15 10.30 -0.47
C PRO A 104 -3.31 10.36 0.81
N ALA A 105 -3.94 10.47 1.99
CA ALA A 105 -3.24 10.49 3.28
C ALA A 105 -2.56 9.14 3.58
N ARG A 106 -3.18 8.02 3.20
CA ARG A 106 -2.60 6.67 3.37
C ARG A 106 -1.47 6.43 2.39
N TYR A 107 -1.60 6.92 1.16
CA TYR A 107 -0.53 6.89 0.18
C TYR A 107 0.68 7.72 0.63
N ALA A 108 0.43 8.93 1.16
CA ALA A 108 1.47 9.77 1.74
C ALA A 108 2.12 9.15 2.98
N LEU A 109 1.38 8.39 3.80
CA LEU A 109 1.96 7.64 4.93
C LEU A 109 3.05 6.66 4.47
N ILE A 110 2.83 5.96 3.35
CA ILE A 110 3.75 4.91 2.89
C ILE A 110 4.84 5.42 1.94
N PHE A 111 4.61 6.48 1.16
CA PHE A 111 5.62 6.97 0.19
C PHE A 111 6.07 8.42 0.41
N GLY A 112 5.45 9.15 1.33
CA GLY A 112 5.84 10.52 1.66
C GLY A 112 7.05 10.58 2.61
N THR A 113 7.50 11.81 2.88
CA THR A 113 8.59 12.08 3.81
C THR A 113 8.28 11.56 5.22
N GLY A 114 9.25 10.89 5.84
CA GLY A 114 9.08 10.28 7.16
C GLY A 114 8.29 8.97 7.12
N SER A 115 8.17 8.36 5.93
CA SER A 115 7.54 7.06 5.78
C SER A 115 8.32 6.00 6.58
N PRO A 116 7.62 5.07 7.26
CA PRO A 116 8.24 3.87 7.83
C PRO A 116 9.05 3.03 6.83
N LEU A 117 8.81 3.16 5.51
CA LEU A 117 9.59 2.48 4.48
C LEU A 117 11.05 2.97 4.39
N GLU A 118 11.38 4.16 4.91
CA GLU A 118 12.76 4.65 4.93
C GLU A 118 13.68 3.73 5.75
N ASP A 119 13.17 3.12 6.82
CA ASP A 119 13.84 2.06 7.55
C ASP A 119 13.60 0.70 6.87
N GLN A 120 14.59 0.26 6.09
CA GLN A 120 14.55 -1.00 5.36
C GLN A 120 14.50 -2.25 6.23
N SER A 121 14.79 -2.11 7.54
CA SER A 121 14.68 -3.19 8.54
C SER A 121 13.29 -3.30 9.17
N SER A 122 12.39 -2.34 8.91
CA SER A 122 11.05 -2.32 9.47
C SER A 122 10.11 -3.36 8.85
N GLU A 123 9.06 -3.74 9.60
CA GLU A 123 7.97 -4.59 9.10
C GLU A 123 7.23 -3.93 7.92
N ALA A 124 7.20 -2.59 7.87
CA ALA A 124 6.63 -1.85 6.75
C ALA A 124 7.44 -2.08 5.47
N ALA A 125 8.78 -2.01 5.54
CA ALA A 125 9.64 -2.28 4.39
C ALA A 125 9.51 -3.73 3.90
N GLU A 126 9.34 -4.69 4.80
CA GLU A 126 9.02 -6.08 4.44
C GLU A 126 7.70 -6.18 3.68
N SER A 127 6.65 -5.52 4.17
CA SER A 127 5.34 -5.47 3.52
C SER A 127 5.43 -4.79 2.14
N GLY A 128 6.22 -3.72 2.01
CA GLY A 128 6.47 -3.05 0.74
C GLY A 128 7.15 -3.95 -0.29
N ARG A 129 8.16 -4.73 0.12
CA ARG A 129 8.80 -5.73 -0.73
C ARG A 129 7.81 -6.80 -1.21
N ALA A 130 6.90 -7.24 -0.35
CA ALA A 130 5.86 -8.21 -0.74
C ALA A 130 4.92 -7.65 -1.82
N VAL A 131 4.50 -6.37 -1.70
CA VAL A 131 3.71 -5.70 -2.76
C VAL A 131 4.50 -5.62 -4.06
N PHE A 132 5.79 -5.30 -3.99
CA PHE A 132 6.67 -5.27 -5.18
C PHE A 132 6.82 -6.66 -5.82
N THR A 133 6.88 -7.74 -5.03
CA THR A 133 6.88 -9.12 -5.55
C THR A 133 5.63 -9.43 -6.37
N VAL A 134 4.46 -8.91 -6.01
CA VAL A 134 3.23 -9.07 -6.81
C VAL A 134 3.39 -8.41 -8.18
N LEU A 135 3.91 -7.18 -8.23
CA LEU A 135 4.17 -6.48 -9.50
C LEU A 135 5.18 -7.24 -10.38
N LYS A 136 6.26 -7.75 -9.78
CA LYS A 136 7.22 -8.61 -10.50
C LYS A 136 6.54 -9.82 -11.13
N GLY A 137 5.68 -10.51 -10.38
CA GLY A 137 4.93 -11.67 -10.90
C GLY A 137 4.04 -11.30 -12.09
N LEU A 138 3.30 -10.18 -11.99
CA LEU A 138 2.46 -9.68 -13.08
C LEU A 138 3.25 -9.36 -14.35
N ILE A 139 4.47 -8.84 -14.21
CA ILE A 139 5.34 -8.54 -15.34
C ILE A 139 5.92 -9.82 -15.94
N GLY A 140 6.34 -10.79 -15.11
CA GLY A 140 6.82 -12.09 -15.59
C GLY A 140 5.76 -12.87 -16.37
N ASP A 141 4.47 -12.71 -16.02
CA ASP A 141 3.38 -13.31 -16.78
C ASP A 141 3.15 -12.65 -18.16
N VAL A 142 3.54 -11.38 -18.30
CA VAL A 142 3.39 -10.60 -19.54
C VAL A 142 4.62 -10.73 -20.45
N ALA A 143 5.80 -10.90 -19.86
CA ALA A 143 7.09 -11.01 -20.53
C ALA A 143 7.90 -12.20 -19.95
N PRO A 144 7.48 -13.44 -20.24
CA PRO A 144 8.10 -14.66 -19.68
C PRO A 144 9.54 -14.91 -20.15
N GLU A 145 10.00 -14.17 -21.15
CA GLU A 145 11.36 -14.19 -21.70
C GLU A 145 12.40 -13.47 -20.82
N LEU A 146 11.97 -12.55 -19.95
CA LEU A 146 12.87 -11.76 -19.09
C LEU A 146 13.58 -12.67 -18.08
N ASP A 147 14.90 -12.49 -17.95
CA ASP A 147 15.68 -13.25 -16.97
C ASP A 147 15.63 -12.66 -15.54
N ASP A 148 16.28 -13.33 -14.58
CA ASP A 148 16.30 -12.93 -13.17
C ASP A 148 16.93 -11.55 -12.92
N GLY A 149 17.77 -11.06 -13.83
CA GLY A 149 18.38 -9.73 -13.79
C GLY A 149 17.50 -8.66 -14.45
N GLU A 150 16.80 -9.00 -15.53
CA GLU A 150 15.95 -8.07 -16.29
C GLU A 150 14.58 -7.84 -15.63
N LEU A 151 13.97 -8.89 -15.10
CA LEU A 151 12.62 -8.82 -14.53
C LEU A 151 12.49 -7.80 -13.37
N PRO A 152 13.43 -7.71 -12.40
CA PRO A 152 13.38 -6.67 -11.38
C PRO A 152 13.48 -5.25 -11.94
N GLU A 153 14.30 -5.03 -12.98
CA GLU A 153 14.49 -3.72 -13.61
C GLU A 153 13.24 -3.28 -14.39
N ALA A 154 12.59 -4.21 -15.09
CA ALA A 154 11.31 -3.99 -15.72
C ALA A 154 10.23 -3.62 -14.69
N ALA A 155 10.17 -4.34 -13.56
CA ALA A 155 9.26 -4.03 -12.46
C ALA A 155 9.52 -2.68 -11.80
N GLN A 156 10.78 -2.35 -11.58
CA GLN A 156 11.18 -1.05 -11.06
C GLN A 156 10.78 0.08 -12.02
N THR A 157 10.96 -0.12 -13.33
CA THR A 157 10.58 0.85 -14.36
C THR A 157 9.07 1.10 -14.38
N VAL A 158 8.27 0.02 -14.39
CA VAL A 158 6.80 0.13 -14.33
C VAL A 158 6.37 0.83 -13.04
N TRP A 159 6.92 0.43 -11.89
CA TRP A 159 6.57 1.05 -10.62
C TRP A 159 6.94 2.52 -10.56
N ALA A 160 8.12 2.91 -11.03
CA ALA A 160 8.56 4.31 -11.09
C ALA A 160 7.61 5.17 -11.95
N ALA A 161 7.17 4.65 -13.10
CA ALA A 161 6.21 5.33 -13.95
C ALA A 161 4.82 5.48 -13.28
N LEU A 162 4.31 4.40 -12.67
CA LEU A 162 3.05 4.46 -11.90
C LEU A 162 3.12 5.47 -10.76
N HIS A 163 4.18 5.39 -9.95
CA HIS A 163 4.38 6.26 -8.81
C HIS A 163 4.51 7.72 -9.22
N GLY A 164 5.28 8.00 -10.29
CA GLY A 164 5.44 9.34 -10.86
C GLY A 164 4.12 9.90 -11.40
N SER A 165 3.38 9.10 -12.18
CA SER A 165 2.07 9.50 -12.72
C SER A 165 1.10 9.86 -11.60
N VAL A 166 0.98 9.02 -10.58
CA VAL A 166 0.09 9.25 -9.43
C VAL A 166 0.51 10.49 -8.65
N THR A 167 1.81 10.68 -8.42
CA THR A 167 2.32 11.84 -7.68
C THR A 167 2.02 13.15 -8.42
N ILE A 168 2.20 13.18 -9.74
CA ILE A 168 1.88 14.33 -10.59
C ILE A 168 0.37 14.64 -10.54
N GLU A 169 -0.46 13.60 -10.62
CA GLU A 169 -1.91 13.73 -10.59
C GLU A 169 -2.43 14.24 -9.25
N GLN A 170 -1.99 13.64 -8.13
CA GLN A 170 -2.36 14.09 -6.78
C GLN A 170 -1.95 15.54 -6.51
N ALA A 171 -0.82 15.98 -7.05
CA ALA A 171 -0.35 17.36 -6.92
C ALA A 171 -1.13 18.34 -7.83
N GLY A 172 -1.93 17.86 -8.78
CA GLY A 172 -2.66 18.70 -9.73
C GLY A 172 -1.75 19.47 -10.69
N ILE A 173 -0.54 18.95 -10.95
CA ILE A 173 0.49 19.61 -11.78
C ILE A 173 0.66 18.96 -13.16
N GLY A 174 -0.26 18.07 -13.54
CA GLY A 174 -0.31 17.48 -14.87
C GLY A 174 -0.40 18.53 -15.98
N GLN A 175 0.24 18.27 -17.12
CA GLN A 175 0.31 19.20 -18.26
C GLN A 175 -0.64 18.80 -19.40
N THR A 176 -1.50 17.81 -19.17
CA THR A 176 -2.52 17.32 -20.10
C THR A 176 -3.91 17.54 -19.52
N PRO A 177 -4.94 17.71 -20.37
CA PRO A 177 -6.30 18.02 -19.91
C PRO A 177 -7.05 16.81 -19.34
N ASP A 178 -6.59 15.59 -19.64
CA ASP A 178 -7.25 14.34 -19.27
C ASP A 178 -6.23 13.38 -18.63
N ALA A 179 -6.31 13.26 -17.30
CA ALA A 179 -5.43 12.39 -16.52
C ALA A 179 -5.69 10.90 -16.79
N ASP A 180 -6.95 10.52 -17.06
CA ASP A 180 -7.33 9.13 -17.34
C ASP A 180 -6.73 8.69 -18.67
N ALA A 181 -6.92 9.49 -19.73
CA ALA A 181 -6.34 9.20 -21.05
C ALA A 181 -4.80 9.17 -21.01
N THR A 182 -4.19 10.06 -20.22
CA THR A 182 -2.74 10.10 -20.03
C THR A 182 -2.23 8.83 -19.33
N PHE A 183 -2.95 8.37 -18.30
CA PHE A 183 -2.60 7.16 -17.57
C PHE A 183 -2.70 5.92 -18.45
N GLU A 184 -3.80 5.75 -19.20
CA GLU A 184 -3.96 4.61 -20.13
C GLU A 184 -2.89 4.63 -21.24
N HIS A 185 -2.56 5.81 -21.78
CA HIS A 185 -1.46 5.94 -22.75
C HIS A 185 -0.11 5.52 -22.16
N MET A 186 0.18 5.89 -20.92
CA MET A 186 1.38 5.43 -20.22
C MET A 186 1.39 3.90 -20.09
N LEU A 187 0.25 3.28 -19.75
CA LEU A 187 0.15 1.82 -19.67
C LEU A 187 0.37 1.13 -21.02
N ASP A 188 -0.17 1.69 -22.10
CA ASP A 188 0.08 1.20 -23.47
C ASP A 188 1.59 1.15 -23.75
N CYS A 189 2.30 2.27 -23.50
CA CYS A 189 3.73 2.38 -23.72
C CYS A 189 4.54 1.42 -22.85
N LEU A 190 4.22 1.32 -21.56
CA LEU A 190 4.93 0.43 -20.62
C LEU A 190 4.76 -1.04 -21.01
N ILE A 191 3.52 -1.47 -21.29
CA ILE A 191 3.23 -2.87 -21.65
C ILE A 191 3.89 -3.23 -22.97
N GLN A 192 3.85 -2.34 -23.97
CA GLN A 192 4.56 -2.56 -25.21
C GLN A 192 6.06 -2.70 -24.97
N GLY A 193 6.67 -1.79 -24.19
CA GLY A 193 8.10 -1.78 -23.89
C GLY A 193 8.59 -3.06 -23.21
N VAL A 194 7.89 -3.54 -22.17
CA VAL A 194 8.32 -4.74 -21.44
C VAL A 194 8.14 -6.04 -22.24
N THR A 195 7.27 -6.06 -23.25
CA THR A 195 7.03 -7.25 -24.10
C THR A 195 7.83 -7.25 -25.42
N ALA A 196 8.59 -6.20 -25.67
CA ALA A 196 9.39 -6.03 -26.89
C ALA A 196 10.88 -6.27 -26.66
N SER A 197 11.28 -6.59 -25.42
CA SER A 197 12.66 -6.86 -25.00
C SER A 197 12.96 -8.35 -25.05
#